data_AF-A0A2S2P8C6-F1
#
_entry.id   AF-A0A2S2P8C6-F1
#
_cell.length_a   1.000
_cell.length_b   1.000
_cell.length_c   1.000
_cell.angle_alpha   90.00
_cell.angle_beta   90.00
_cell.angle_gamma   90.00
#
_symmetry.space_group_name_H-M   'P 1'
#
loop_
_entity.id
_entity.type
_entity.pdbx_description
1 polymer ?
#
loop_
_entity_poly.entity_id
_entity_poly.type
_entity_poly.pdbx_seq_one_letter_code
_entity_poly.pdbx_strand_id
1 'polypeptide(L)'
;DEVFMNAQEAVGAHRDTQEKTTRKKVLSNTEKNKNINKNKKKGDFSKNICAVCSKSFKHFNALNKHLRSHLLPKNVVIHPFQCDKCNKTFPKLQNMNTHRALIHGVL
;
A
#
# COMPACT_ATOMS: atom_id res chain seq x y z
N ASP A 1 -9.83 -68.11 4.42
CA ASP A 1 -10.71 -67.00 4.82
C ASP A 1 -9.89 -65.78 5.16
N GLU A 2 -10.11 -64.69 4.45
CA GLU A 2 -10.32 -63.33 4.95
C GLU A 2 -10.29 -62.36 3.76
N VAL A 3 -11.48 -61.97 3.34
CA VAL A 3 -11.74 -60.85 2.43
C VAL A 3 -11.96 -59.62 3.31
N PHE A 4 -11.20 -58.55 3.10
CA PHE A 4 -11.63 -57.22 3.53
C PHE A 4 -11.20 -56.17 2.49
N MET A 5 -12.19 -55.72 1.72
CA MET A 5 -12.19 -54.43 1.04
C MET A 5 -12.66 -53.39 2.06
N ASN A 6 -11.98 -52.24 2.19
CA ASN A 6 -12.53 -50.95 1.76
C ASN A 6 -11.55 -49.78 2.00
N ALA A 7 -11.57 -48.83 1.07
CA ALA A 7 -10.86 -47.57 1.13
C ALA A 7 -11.76 -46.46 1.68
N GLN A 8 -11.22 -45.51 2.47
CA GLN A 8 -11.77 -44.16 2.63
C GLN A 8 -10.71 -43.17 3.17
N GLU A 9 -10.28 -42.26 2.28
CA GLU A 9 -9.87 -40.84 2.43
C GLU A 9 -8.88 -40.36 3.53
N ALA A 10 -7.83 -39.66 3.09
CA ALA A 10 -7.36 -38.40 3.69
C ALA A 10 -6.50 -37.60 2.69
N VAL A 11 -6.73 -36.30 2.71
CA VAL A 11 -6.42 -35.31 1.68
C VAL A 11 -4.99 -34.77 1.84
N GLY A 12 -4.41 -34.34 0.70
CA GLY A 12 -3.00 -34.01 0.51
C GLY A 12 -2.36 -33.04 1.51
N ALA A 13 -1.19 -33.43 2.00
CA ALA A 13 -0.26 -32.57 2.70
C ALA A 13 0.63 -31.84 1.69
N HIS A 14 0.44 -30.52 1.58
CA HIS A 14 1.29 -29.60 0.83
C HIS A 14 2.67 -29.54 1.51
N ARG A 15 3.72 -29.85 0.75
CA ARG A 15 5.12 -29.78 1.17
C ARG A 15 5.71 -28.51 0.57
N ASP A 16 5.66 -27.41 1.32
CA ASP A 16 6.19 -26.11 0.88
C ASP A 16 7.71 -26.14 0.76
N THR A 17 8.16 -25.91 -0.46
CA THR A 17 9.56 -25.78 -0.87
C THR A 17 10.17 -24.53 -0.26
N GLN A 18 11.40 -24.66 0.25
CA GLN A 18 12.18 -23.57 0.79
C GLN A 18 12.54 -22.55 -0.30
N GLU A 19 12.04 -21.32 -0.19
CA GLU A 19 12.62 -20.18 -0.91
C GLU A 19 13.16 -19.15 0.09
N LYS A 20 14.49 -19.00 0.07
CA LYS A 20 15.27 -18.11 0.94
C LYS A 20 14.89 -16.66 0.65
N THR A 21 13.92 -16.13 1.38
CA THR A 21 13.66 -14.68 1.46
C THR A 21 14.74 -14.03 2.32
N THR A 22 15.73 -13.40 1.67
CA THR A 22 16.71 -12.57 2.34
C THR A 22 16.02 -11.39 3.03
N ARG A 23 15.77 -11.49 4.34
CA ARG A 23 15.42 -10.35 5.18
C ARG A 23 16.65 -9.46 5.31
N LYS A 24 16.69 -8.33 4.61
CA LYS A 24 17.70 -7.30 4.84
C LYS A 24 17.06 -5.94 5.14
N LYS A 25 17.19 -5.59 6.42
CA LYS A 25 17.21 -4.28 7.11
C LYS A 25 15.98 -3.37 6.94
N VAL A 26 15.12 -3.43 7.95
CA VAL A 26 14.31 -2.30 8.42
C VAL A 26 15.28 -1.16 8.76
N LEU A 27 15.26 -0.10 7.96
CA LEU A 27 15.80 1.21 8.33
C LEU A 27 14.61 2.14 8.53
N SER A 28 14.09 2.14 9.77
CA SER A 28 13.15 3.15 10.25
C SER A 28 13.91 4.45 10.52
N ASN A 29 14.19 5.22 9.47
CA ASN A 29 14.65 6.61 9.67
C ASN A 29 13.41 7.50 9.78
N THR A 30 12.93 7.68 11.00
CA THR A 30 11.92 8.69 11.35
C THR A 30 12.60 9.99 11.73
N GLU A 31 12.94 10.80 10.74
CA GLU A 31 13.29 12.21 10.97
C GLU A 31 12.52 13.06 9.96
N LYS A 32 11.39 13.62 10.42
CA LYS A 32 10.70 14.69 9.68
C LYS A 32 10.35 15.81 10.64
N ASN A 33 11.38 16.48 11.15
CA ASN A 33 11.25 17.83 11.62
C ASN A 33 10.99 18.73 10.40
N LYS A 34 9.77 19.28 10.29
CA LYS A 34 9.38 20.18 9.20
C LYS A 34 9.18 21.58 9.74
N ASN A 35 10.28 22.30 9.95
CA ASN A 35 10.26 23.73 9.74
C ASN A 35 10.93 24.02 8.40
N ILE A 36 10.13 24.33 7.38
CA ILE A 36 10.68 24.74 6.11
C ILE A 36 9.91 25.92 5.54
N ASN A 37 10.43 27.11 5.84
CA ASN A 37 10.22 28.31 5.04
C ASN A 37 10.88 28.06 3.66
N LYS A 38 10.08 27.74 2.64
CA LYS A 38 10.58 27.49 1.26
C LYS A 38 9.97 28.51 0.31
N ASN A 39 10.61 29.67 0.22
CA ASN A 39 10.57 30.50 -0.98
C ASN A 39 11.19 29.68 -2.13
N LYS A 40 10.37 28.89 -2.82
CA LYS A 40 10.83 28.02 -3.90
C LYS A 40 10.55 28.68 -5.25
N LYS A 41 11.64 29.12 -5.88
CA LYS A 41 11.70 29.54 -7.29
C LYS A 41 10.93 28.54 -8.17
N LYS A 42 10.11 29.06 -9.10
CA LYS A 42 9.35 28.30 -10.09
C LYS A 42 10.34 27.58 -11.02
N GLY A 43 10.69 26.34 -10.67
CA GLY A 43 11.44 25.46 -11.54
C GLY A 43 10.50 24.85 -12.59
N ASP A 44 11.00 24.71 -13.81
CA ASP A 44 10.30 24.07 -14.92
C ASP A 44 9.79 22.66 -14.50
N PHE A 45 8.47 22.51 -14.46
CA PHE A 45 7.77 21.28 -14.10
C PHE A 45 7.55 20.34 -15.30
N SER A 46 8.21 20.61 -16.43
CA SER A 46 8.08 19.87 -17.70
C SER A 46 8.07 18.35 -17.58
N LYS A 47 8.74 17.78 -16.58
CA LYS A 47 8.82 16.31 -16.38
C LYS A 47 7.62 15.67 -15.68
N ASN A 48 6.68 16.43 -15.13
CA ASN A 48 5.56 15.88 -14.34
C ASN A 48 4.21 16.26 -14.95
N ILE A 49 4.05 16.06 -16.26
CA ILE A 49 2.84 16.38 -17.01
C ILE A 49 2.06 15.09 -17.29
N CYS A 50 0.74 15.14 -17.13
CA CYS A 50 -0.14 14.04 -17.52
C CYS A 50 -0.25 13.95 -19.04
N ALA A 51 0.10 12.80 -19.63
CA ALA A 51 -0.03 12.61 -21.08
C ALA A 51 -1.50 12.55 -21.56
N VAL A 52 -2.46 12.33 -20.67
CA VAL A 52 -3.89 12.22 -21.02
C VAL A 52 -4.59 13.57 -21.04
N CYS A 53 -4.24 14.48 -20.12
CA CYS A 53 -4.93 15.78 -19.99
C CYS A 53 -3.99 16.99 -19.87
N SER A 54 -2.69 16.80 -20.09
CA SER A 54 -1.64 17.83 -20.06
C SER A 54 -1.52 18.62 -18.75
N LYS A 55 -2.15 18.15 -17.67
CA LYS A 55 -2.07 18.78 -16.35
C LYS A 55 -0.68 18.57 -15.75
N SER A 56 -0.06 19.64 -15.25
CA SER A 56 1.26 19.59 -14.61
C SER A 56 1.17 19.41 -13.10
N PHE A 57 2.14 18.70 -12.53
CA PHE A 57 2.21 18.39 -11.11
C PHE A 57 3.56 18.77 -10.52
N LYS A 58 3.56 19.17 -9.25
CA LYS A 58 4.78 19.57 -8.53
C LYS A 58 5.78 18.42 -8.35
N HIS A 59 5.28 17.17 -8.26
CA HIS A 59 6.05 15.97 -7.97
C HIS A 59 5.49 14.76 -8.72
N PHE A 60 6.36 13.81 -9.10
CA PHE A 60 5.98 12.57 -9.76
C PHE A 60 4.91 11.76 -8.99
N ASN A 61 5.02 11.69 -7.66
CA ASN A 61 4.01 11.01 -6.83
C ASN A 61 2.60 11.62 -6.94
N ALA A 62 2.50 12.93 -7.22
CA ALA A 62 1.21 13.57 -7.44
C ALA A 62 0.65 13.23 -8.84
N LEU A 63 1.51 13.22 -9.86
CA LEU A 63 1.14 12.76 -11.20
C LEU A 63 0.68 11.29 -11.18
N ASN A 64 1.43 10.39 -10.55
CA ASN A 64 1.08 8.98 -10.48
C ASN A 64 -0.28 8.74 -9.78
N LYS A 65 -0.57 9.50 -8.70
CA LYS A 65 -1.90 9.47 -8.08
C LYS A 65 -2.99 10.00 -9.00
N HIS A 66 -2.71 11.04 -9.76
CA HIS A 66 -3.64 11.59 -10.74
C HIS A 66 -3.90 10.62 -11.90
N LEU A 67 -2.90 9.87 -12.37
CA LEU A 67 -3.12 8.88 -13.43
C LEU A 67 -4.16 7.82 -13.03
N ARG A 68 -4.27 7.50 -11.74
CA ARG A 68 -5.33 6.62 -11.23
C ARG A 68 -6.73 7.17 -11.46
N SER A 69 -6.92 8.49 -11.51
CA SER A 69 -8.23 9.09 -11.82
C SER A 69 -8.62 8.99 -13.29
N HIS A 70 -7.69 8.64 -14.18
CA HIS A 70 -8.01 8.29 -15.56
C HIS A 70 -8.40 6.82 -15.69
N LEU A 71 -7.78 5.95 -14.88
CA LEU A 71 -8.06 4.51 -14.88
C LEU A 71 -9.33 4.15 -14.10
N LEU A 72 -9.70 4.97 -13.11
CA LEU A 72 -10.80 4.68 -12.20
C LEU A 72 -11.91 5.72 -12.35
N PRO A 73 -13.18 5.29 -12.37
CA PRO A 73 -14.31 6.18 -12.22
C PRO A 73 -14.18 7.04 -10.96
N LYS A 74 -14.62 8.30 -11.01
CA LYS A 74 -14.48 9.27 -9.89
C LYS A 74 -15.07 8.79 -8.56
N ASN A 75 -16.04 7.88 -8.61
CA ASN A 75 -16.72 7.26 -7.46
C ASN A 75 -15.95 6.06 -6.86
N VAL A 76 -14.92 5.55 -7.54
CA VAL A 76 -14.08 4.47 -7.03
C VAL A 76 -12.87 5.09 -6.33
N VAL A 77 -13.00 5.30 -5.02
CA VAL A 77 -11.90 5.81 -4.19
C VAL A 77 -11.06 4.65 -3.69
N ILE A 78 -9.81 4.55 -4.16
CA ILE A 78 -8.86 3.57 -3.59
C ILE A 78 -8.33 4.12 -2.28
N HIS A 79 -8.69 3.46 -1.19
CA HIS A 79 -8.10 3.64 0.12
C HIS A 79 -7.21 2.43 0.43
N PRO A 80 -5.94 2.45 0.00
CA PRO A 80 -5.11 1.25 0.02
C PRO A 80 -4.67 0.83 1.43
N PHE A 81 -4.96 1.63 2.45
CA PHE A 81 -4.53 1.38 3.83
C PHE A 81 -5.73 1.04 4.69
N GLN A 82 -5.94 -0.24 4.96
CA GLN A 82 -7.00 -0.74 5.82
C GLN A 82 -6.49 -0.90 7.27
N CYS A 83 -7.32 -0.54 8.25
CA CYS A 83 -7.06 -0.87 9.64
C CYS A 83 -7.38 -2.36 9.91
N ASP A 84 -6.42 -3.06 10.51
CA ASP A 84 -6.51 -4.48 10.88
C ASP A 84 -7.52 -4.76 12.01
N LYS A 85 -7.93 -3.75 12.76
CA LYS A 85 -8.85 -3.88 13.91
C LYS A 85 -10.30 -3.60 13.58
N CYS A 86 -10.59 -2.64 12.70
CA CYS A 86 -11.96 -2.23 12.38
C CYS A 86 -12.26 -2.17 10.87
N ASN A 87 -11.36 -2.66 10.02
CA ASN A 87 -11.51 -2.71 8.55
C ASN A 87 -11.72 -1.35 7.86
N LYS A 88 -11.62 -0.23 8.60
CA LYS A 88 -11.74 1.13 8.05
C LYS A 88 -10.56 1.43 7.13
N THR A 89 -10.84 1.97 5.94
CA THR A 89 -9.84 2.23 4.91
C THR A 89 -9.47 3.71 4.84
N PHE A 90 -8.20 4.01 4.57
CA PHE A 90 -7.65 5.36 4.52
C PHE A 90 -6.87 5.62 3.21
N PRO A 91 -6.82 6.88 2.74
CA PRO A 91 -6.08 7.25 1.53
C PRO A 91 -4.56 7.34 1.74
N LYS A 92 -4.09 7.37 3.00
CA LYS A 92 -2.68 7.51 3.36
C LYS A 92 -2.36 6.64 4.57
N LEU A 93 -1.18 6.02 4.56
CA LEU A 93 -0.67 5.19 5.66
C LEU A 93 -0.65 5.96 6.99
N GLN A 94 -0.15 7.19 6.98
CA GLN A 94 -0.09 8.02 8.18
C GLN A 94 -1.47 8.23 8.84
N ASN A 95 -2.53 8.34 8.03
CA ASN A 95 -3.89 8.54 8.56
C ASN A 95 -4.42 7.26 9.21
N MET A 96 -4.14 6.10 8.60
CA MET A 96 -4.48 4.79 9.17
C MET A 96 -3.71 4.56 10.48
N ASN A 97 -2.41 4.86 10.52
CA ASN A 97 -1.59 4.71 11.73
C ASN A 97 -2.08 5.63 12.87
N THR A 98 -2.38 6.90 12.57
CA THR A 98 -2.98 7.81 13.57
C THR A 98 -4.32 7.27 14.07
N HIS A 99 -5.17 6.76 13.17
CA HIS A 99 -6.42 6.13 13.58
C HIS A 99 -6.18 4.90 14.48
N ARG A 100 -5.25 4.02 14.11
CA ARG A 100 -4.92 2.83 14.91
C ARG A 100 -4.41 3.22 16.30
N ALA A 101 -3.54 4.23 16.39
CA ALA A 101 -3.02 4.72 17.66
C ALA A 101 -4.11 5.37 18.53
N LEU A 102 -4.95 6.25 17.96
CA LEU A 102 -5.94 7.01 18.73
C LEU A 102 -7.21 6.23 19.07
N ILE A 103 -7.65 5.32 18.20
CA ILE A 103 -8.90 4.58 18.36
C ILE A 103 -8.68 3.19 18.96
N HIS A 104 -7.54 2.55 18.67
CA HIS A 104 -7.25 1.19 19.14
C HIS A 104 -6.09 1.13 20.14
N GLY A 105 -5.34 2.22 20.35
CA GLY A 105 -4.29 2.26 21.37
C GLY A 105 -3.08 1.36 21.08
N VAL A 106 -2.93 0.83 19.86
CA VAL A 106 -1.84 -0.10 19.51
C VAL A 106 -0.82 0.61 18.60
N LEU A 107 0.44 0.67 19.06
CA LEU A 107 1.62 0.94 18.23
C LEU A 107 2.23 -0.38 17.78
#